data_AF-A0A256ZCB4-F1
#
_entry.id   AF-A0A256ZCB4-F1
#
_cell.length_a   1.000
_cell.length_b   1.000
_cell.length_c   1.000
_cell.angle_alpha   90.00
_cell.angle_beta   90.00
_cell.angle_gamma   90.00
#
_symmetry.space_group_name_H-M   'P 1'
#
loop_
_entity.id
_entity.type
_entity.pdbx_description
1 polymer ?
#
loop_
_entity_poly.entity_id
_entity_poly.type
_entity_poly.pdbx_seq_one_letter_code
_entity_poly.pdbx_strand_id
1 'polypeptide(L)'
;MGGEGSSFALRLAPPAMAAFLIFIASSVEVLLPVMLFFGVDSPRLWLLRTTPVGTEDLLRGKMRSVLLLTPLIIPSAALPMAIVRSFPLLVTVYLILAAVAAIYLSASIGIYAGIKYFEEVREGKGYPPVVPLYSTLVASLAIYSLEVGVGAAVYLKNHTLGILTLLVLCGMNYSFYSFCLKWGAREFEKRDL
;
A
#
# COMPACT_ATOMS: atom_id res chain seq x y z
N MET A 1 -15.01 38.38 9.81
CA MET A 1 -15.34 36.93 9.82
C MET A 1 -14.28 36.13 9.03
N GLY A 2 -13.03 36.05 9.49
CA GLY A 2 -11.96 35.44 8.68
C GLY A 2 -10.68 35.02 9.42
N GLY A 3 -10.78 34.61 10.69
CA GLY A 3 -9.59 34.34 11.53
C GLY A 3 -9.35 32.89 11.94
N GLU A 4 -10.40 32.05 12.01
CA GLU A 4 -10.26 30.70 12.58
C GLU A 4 -10.04 29.60 11.53
N GLY A 5 -10.65 29.74 10.34
CA GLY A 5 -10.54 28.77 9.26
C GLY A 5 -9.13 28.70 8.63
N SER A 6 -8.42 29.83 8.55
CA SER A 6 -7.06 29.90 8.03
C SER A 6 -6.04 29.24 8.97
N SER A 7 -6.18 29.44 10.27
CA SER A 7 -5.34 28.82 11.31
C SER A 7 -5.51 27.30 11.35
N PHE A 8 -6.74 26.80 11.17
CA PHE A 8 -7.03 25.37 11.14
C PHE A 8 -6.46 24.68 9.89
N ALA A 9 -6.65 25.27 8.71
CA ALA A 9 -6.10 24.73 7.45
C ALA A 9 -4.56 24.69 7.45
N LEU A 10 -3.90 25.71 7.99
CA LEU A 10 -2.44 25.76 8.11
C LEU A 10 -1.87 24.73 9.11
N ARG A 11 -2.64 24.35 10.13
CA ARG A 11 -2.25 23.31 11.11
C ARG A 11 -2.48 21.88 10.60
N LEU A 12 -3.46 21.68 9.71
CA LEU A 12 -3.79 20.37 9.14
C LEU A 12 -3.02 20.03 7.86
N ALA A 13 -2.59 21.05 7.10
CA ALA A 13 -1.81 20.84 5.87
C ALA A 13 -0.52 20.01 6.08
N PRO A 14 0.25 20.19 7.16
CA PRO A 14 1.46 19.40 7.42
C PRO A 14 1.26 17.88 7.51
N PRO A 15 0.38 17.35 8.38
CA PRO A 15 0.14 15.91 8.46
C PRO A 15 -0.60 15.37 7.24
N ALA A 16 -1.48 16.16 6.61
CA ALA A 16 -2.15 15.75 5.38
C ALA A 16 -1.12 15.56 4.24
N MET A 17 -0.17 16.49 4.09
CA MET A 17 0.88 16.38 3.10
C MET A 17 1.83 15.20 3.38
N ALA A 18 2.12 14.91 4.65
CA ALA A 18 2.85 13.70 5.05
C ALA A 18 2.10 12.42 4.64
N ALA A 19 0.79 12.35 4.87
CA ALA A 19 -0.03 11.21 4.47
C ALA A 19 -0.06 11.00 2.94
N PHE A 20 -0.10 12.08 2.15
CA PHE A 20 0.01 12.00 0.70
C PHE A 20 1.38 11.52 0.24
N LEU A 21 2.48 11.98 0.85
CA LEU A 21 3.81 11.48 0.51
C LEU A 21 3.98 9.99 0.85
N ILE A 22 3.41 9.56 1.98
CA ILE A 22 3.37 8.15 2.36
C ILE A 22 2.66 7.31 1.29
N PHE A 23 1.54 7.80 0.75
CA PHE A 23 0.83 7.12 -0.34
C PHE A 23 1.67 7.03 -1.63
N ILE A 24 2.35 8.11 -1.99
CA ILE A 24 3.21 8.13 -3.18
C ILE A 24 4.35 7.12 -3.01
N ALA A 25 5.01 7.13 -1.83
CA ALA A 25 6.06 6.17 -1.51
C ALA A 25 5.55 4.72 -1.57
N SER A 26 4.41 4.42 -0.92
CA SER A 26 3.84 3.06 -0.92
C SER A 26 3.41 2.62 -2.32
N SER A 27 2.92 3.54 -3.15
CA SER A 27 2.53 3.24 -4.52
C SER A 27 3.74 2.89 -5.39
N VAL A 28 4.81 3.68 -5.30
CA VAL A 28 6.01 3.47 -6.11
C VAL A 28 6.78 2.22 -5.66
N GLU A 29 6.84 1.96 -4.37
CA GLU A 29 7.71 0.91 -3.80
C GLU A 29 7.02 -0.42 -3.57
N VAL A 30 5.68 -0.42 -3.42
CA VAL A 30 4.91 -1.63 -3.15
C VAL A 30 3.98 -1.94 -4.32
N LEU A 31 3.12 -1.00 -4.72
CA LEU A 31 2.11 -1.28 -5.75
C LEU A 31 2.75 -1.62 -7.11
N LEU A 32 3.70 -0.81 -7.57
CA LEU A 32 4.35 -1.05 -8.87
C LEU A 32 5.13 -2.37 -8.90
N PRO A 33 6.06 -2.67 -7.95
CA PRO A 33 6.85 -3.90 -8.01
C PRO A 33 5.98 -5.15 -7.87
N VAL A 34 4.92 -5.09 -7.05
CA VAL A 34 4.00 -6.20 -6.88
C VAL A 34 3.22 -6.49 -8.16
N MET A 35 2.76 -5.45 -8.86
CA MET A 35 2.11 -5.60 -10.17
C MET A 35 3.09 -6.16 -11.22
N LEU A 36 4.35 -5.73 -11.18
CA LEU A 36 5.42 -6.16 -12.09
C LEU A 36 5.81 -7.63 -11.90
N PHE A 37 5.76 -8.17 -10.68
CA PHE A 37 6.10 -9.58 -10.42
C PHE A 37 5.30 -10.55 -11.28
N PHE A 38 4.02 -10.26 -11.50
CA PHE A 38 3.16 -11.15 -12.29
C PHE A 38 3.50 -11.10 -13.78
N GLY A 39 4.00 -9.98 -14.29
CA GLY A 39 4.36 -9.82 -15.71
C GLY A 39 5.76 -10.31 -16.08
N VAL A 40 6.78 -9.90 -15.32
CA VAL A 40 8.20 -10.17 -15.64
C VAL A 40 8.60 -11.60 -15.29
N ASP A 41 8.09 -12.16 -14.19
CA ASP A 41 8.54 -13.45 -13.67
C ASP A 41 7.74 -14.65 -14.18
N SER A 42 6.68 -14.47 -14.99
CA SER A 42 5.88 -15.57 -15.54
C SER A 42 6.72 -16.72 -16.15
N PRO A 43 7.79 -16.46 -16.94
CA PRO A 43 8.65 -17.53 -17.45
C PRO A 43 9.57 -18.18 -16.40
N ARG A 44 9.94 -17.44 -15.35
CA ARG A 44 10.87 -17.90 -14.30
C ARG A 44 10.16 -18.65 -13.17
N LEU A 45 8.90 -18.30 -12.90
CA LEU A 45 7.96 -19.08 -12.10
C LEU A 45 7.77 -20.48 -12.68
N TRP A 46 7.79 -20.60 -14.01
CA TRP A 46 7.76 -21.89 -14.71
C TRP A 46 8.97 -22.78 -14.40
N LEU A 47 10.15 -22.18 -14.22
CA LEU A 47 11.38 -22.91 -13.87
C LEU A 47 11.35 -23.46 -12.43
N LEU A 48 10.68 -22.74 -11.52
CA LEU A 48 10.47 -23.15 -10.13
C LEU A 48 9.38 -24.22 -9.97
N ARG A 49 8.55 -24.49 -10.99
CA ARG A 49 7.55 -25.57 -10.97
C ARG A 49 8.17 -26.97 -10.94
N THR A 50 9.45 -27.09 -11.31
CA THR A 50 10.24 -28.33 -11.16
C THR A 50 10.68 -28.57 -9.71
N THR A 51 10.50 -27.59 -8.83
CA THR A 51 10.78 -27.69 -7.39
C THR A 51 9.49 -27.96 -6.61
N PRO A 52 9.53 -28.68 -5.48
CA PRO A 52 8.34 -29.10 -4.72
C PRO A 52 7.64 -27.96 -3.95
N VAL A 53 7.79 -26.71 -4.37
CA VAL A 53 7.30 -25.52 -3.67
C VAL A 53 5.95 -25.10 -4.24
N GLY A 54 4.93 -24.97 -3.37
CA GLY A 54 3.60 -24.52 -3.77
C GLY A 54 3.57 -23.05 -4.24
N THR A 55 2.65 -22.73 -5.15
CA THR A 55 2.48 -21.37 -5.71
C THR A 55 2.21 -20.33 -4.63
N GLU A 56 1.43 -20.70 -3.61
CA GLU A 56 1.15 -19.83 -2.45
C GLU A 56 2.43 -19.48 -1.68
N ASP A 57 3.31 -20.45 -1.43
CA ASP A 57 4.56 -20.22 -0.68
C ASP A 57 5.55 -19.37 -1.48
N LEU A 58 5.56 -19.54 -2.80
CA LEU A 58 6.38 -18.72 -3.69
C LEU A 58 5.89 -17.26 -3.72
N LEU A 59 4.58 -17.04 -3.88
CA LEU A 59 3.98 -15.71 -3.79
C LEU A 59 4.19 -15.08 -2.41
N ARG A 60 4.02 -15.85 -1.34
CA ARG A 60 4.28 -15.41 0.03
C ARG A 60 5.74 -15.04 0.24
N GLY A 61 6.69 -15.80 -0.32
CA GLY A 61 8.12 -15.50 -0.29
C GLY A 61 8.46 -14.19 -1.00
N LYS A 62 7.92 -13.97 -2.20
CA LYS A 62 8.09 -12.71 -2.96
C LYS A 62 7.50 -11.53 -2.21
N MET A 63 6.27 -11.66 -1.69
CA MET A 63 5.65 -10.57 -0.95
C MET A 63 6.34 -10.28 0.37
N ARG A 64 6.90 -11.29 1.05
CA ARG A 64 7.77 -11.08 2.23
C ARG A 64 9.03 -10.29 1.87
N SER A 65 9.63 -10.52 0.71
CA SER A 65 10.80 -9.74 0.29
C SER A 65 10.48 -8.26 0.08
N VAL A 66 9.32 -7.93 -0.51
CA VAL A 66 8.86 -6.55 -0.63
C VAL A 66 8.58 -5.97 0.75
N LEU A 67 7.80 -6.67 1.58
CA LEU A 67 7.46 -6.25 2.94
C LEU A 67 8.65 -6.12 3.88
N LEU A 68 9.79 -6.76 3.61
CA LEU A 68 11.02 -6.59 4.38
C LEU A 68 11.76 -5.29 4.03
N LEU A 69 11.65 -4.86 2.76
CA LEU A 69 12.26 -3.61 2.30
C LEU A 69 11.39 -2.39 2.63
N THR A 70 10.07 -2.56 2.64
CA THR A 70 9.10 -1.47 2.90
C THR A 70 9.25 -0.74 4.25
N PRO A 71 9.48 -1.42 5.40
CA PRO A 71 9.64 -0.75 6.70
C PRO A 71 10.96 0.03 6.82
N LEU A 72 11.90 -0.11 5.88
CA LEU A 72 13.09 0.73 5.84
C LEU A 72 12.79 2.09 5.19
N ILE A 73 11.89 2.10 4.20
CA ILE A 73 11.74 3.23 3.28
C ILE A 73 10.56 4.14 3.67
N ILE A 74 9.44 3.61 4.14
CA ILE A 74 8.28 4.46 4.47
C ILE A 74 8.45 5.22 5.80
N PRO A 75 9.03 4.64 6.87
CA PRO A 75 9.48 5.43 8.00
C PRO A 75 10.53 6.46 7.59
N SER A 76 11.37 6.20 6.58
CA SER A 76 12.30 7.21 6.06
C SER A 76 11.62 8.37 5.33
N ALA A 77 10.38 8.21 4.87
CA ALA A 77 9.59 9.32 4.31
C ALA A 77 8.85 10.11 5.42
N ALA A 78 8.33 9.42 6.44
CA ALA A 78 7.56 10.03 7.52
C ALA A 78 8.42 10.64 8.65
N LEU A 79 9.54 10.00 9.01
CA LEU A 79 10.44 10.43 10.10
C LEU A 79 11.09 11.78 9.82
N PRO A 80 11.63 12.08 8.63
CA PRO A 80 12.22 13.40 8.37
C PRO A 80 11.19 14.52 8.51
N MET A 81 9.94 14.31 8.05
CA MET A 81 8.88 15.28 8.29
C MET A 81 8.55 15.45 9.78
N ALA A 82 8.51 14.35 10.54
CA ALA A 82 8.28 14.40 11.98
C ALA A 82 9.39 15.13 12.73
N ILE A 83 10.65 14.93 12.33
CA ILE A 83 11.83 15.57 12.93
C ILE A 83 11.88 17.06 12.54
N VAL A 84 11.74 17.39 11.26
CA VAL A 84 11.82 18.77 10.75
C VAL A 84 10.71 19.66 11.32
N ARG A 85 9.50 19.11 11.53
CA ARG A 85 8.38 19.86 12.11
C ARG A 85 8.18 19.67 13.61
N SER A 86 9.04 18.90 14.29
CA SER A 86 8.91 18.62 15.73
C SER A 86 7.50 18.15 16.11
N PHE A 87 6.95 17.18 15.34
CA PHE A 87 5.58 16.72 15.59
C PHE A 87 5.45 16.07 16.97
N PRO A 88 4.28 16.23 17.63
CA PRO A 88 3.97 15.49 18.84
C PRO A 88 4.10 13.98 18.61
N LEU A 89 4.51 13.23 19.64
CA LEU A 89 4.74 11.79 19.54
C LEU A 89 3.49 11.03 19.04
N LEU A 90 2.29 11.45 19.48
CA LEU A 90 1.01 10.90 19.03
C LEU A 90 0.78 11.05 17.51
N VAL A 91 1.17 12.18 16.92
CA VAL A 91 1.05 12.43 15.47
C VAL A 91 2.03 11.55 14.71
N THR A 92 3.23 11.36 15.25
CA THR A 92 4.25 10.49 14.65
C THR A 92 3.77 9.03 14.63
N VAL A 93 3.20 8.56 15.73
CA VAL A 93 2.57 7.22 15.80
C VAL A 93 1.43 7.08 14.80
N TYR A 94 0.59 8.11 14.67
CA TYR A 94 -0.49 8.14 13.68
C TYR A 94 0.06 8.01 12.24
N LEU A 95 1.11 8.76 11.89
CA LEU A 95 1.74 8.69 10.57
C LEU A 95 2.39 7.33 10.29
N ILE A 96 3.01 6.71 11.30
CA ILE A 96 3.57 5.36 11.18
C ILE A 96 2.45 4.34 10.90
N LEU A 97 1.33 4.42 11.62
CA LEU A 97 0.18 3.54 11.38
C LEU A 97 -0.43 3.82 10.00
N ALA A 98 -0.50 5.07 9.55
CA ALA A 98 -0.99 5.42 8.22
C ALA A 98 -0.09 4.82 7.13
N ALA A 99 1.23 4.84 7.34
CA ALA A 99 2.20 4.15 6.50
C ALA A 99 1.96 2.65 6.44
N VAL A 100 1.80 1.99 7.59
CA VAL A 100 1.52 0.54 7.64
C VAL A 100 0.22 0.20 6.90
N ALA A 101 -0.84 0.99 7.09
CA ALA A 101 -2.09 0.82 6.36
C ALA A 101 -1.89 0.97 4.84
N ALA A 102 -1.12 1.97 4.41
CA ALA A 102 -0.79 2.21 2.99
C ALA A 102 -0.07 1.02 2.37
N ILE A 103 0.89 0.42 3.09
CA ILE A 103 1.67 -0.73 2.62
C ILE A 103 0.75 -1.90 2.28
N TYR A 104 -0.08 -2.30 3.24
CA TYR A 104 -0.96 -3.45 3.06
C TYR A 104 -2.01 -3.19 1.98
N LEU A 105 -2.53 -1.96 1.90
CA LEU A 105 -3.45 -1.55 0.84
C LEU A 105 -2.79 -1.64 -0.54
N SER A 106 -1.63 -0.99 -0.72
CA SER A 106 -0.86 -0.99 -1.96
C SER A 106 -0.44 -2.41 -2.39
N ALA A 107 -0.05 -3.26 -1.43
CA ALA A 107 0.27 -4.67 -1.70
C ALA A 107 -0.97 -5.45 -2.18
N SER A 108 -2.11 -5.28 -1.54
CA SER A 108 -3.36 -5.97 -1.88
C SER A 108 -3.85 -5.59 -3.28
N ILE A 109 -3.88 -4.28 -3.55
CA ILE A 109 -4.29 -3.74 -4.86
C ILE A 109 -3.28 -4.14 -5.93
N GLY A 110 -1.98 -4.14 -5.63
CA GLY A 110 -0.92 -4.60 -6.52
C GLY A 110 -1.09 -6.07 -6.92
N ILE A 111 -1.41 -6.96 -5.96
CA ILE A 111 -1.68 -8.38 -6.24
C ILE A 111 -2.91 -8.49 -7.16
N TYR A 112 -4.01 -7.81 -6.81
CA TYR A 112 -5.23 -7.86 -7.60
C TYR A 112 -5.00 -7.36 -9.03
N ALA A 113 -4.33 -6.21 -9.19
CA ALA A 113 -4.02 -5.63 -10.48
C ALA A 113 -3.08 -6.52 -11.31
N GLY A 114 -2.02 -7.05 -10.70
CA GLY A 114 -1.06 -7.94 -11.36
C GLY A 114 -1.72 -9.20 -11.94
N ILE A 115 -2.74 -9.74 -11.25
CA ILE A 115 -3.47 -10.92 -11.70
C ILE A 115 -4.54 -10.57 -12.73
N LYS A 116 -5.30 -9.49 -12.50
CA LYS A 116 -6.37 -9.07 -13.41
C LYS A 116 -5.83 -8.71 -14.79
N TYR A 117 -4.72 -7.97 -14.83
CA TYR A 117 -4.08 -7.47 -16.05
C TYR A 117 -2.90 -8.34 -16.50
N PHE A 118 -2.83 -9.59 -16.05
CA PHE A 118 -1.69 -10.50 -16.28
C PHE A 118 -1.29 -10.62 -17.76
N GLU A 119 -2.27 -10.85 -18.65
CA GLU A 119 -2.01 -11.02 -20.10
C GLU A 119 -1.43 -9.74 -20.72
N GLU A 120 -2.01 -8.59 -20.40
CA GLU A 120 -1.56 -7.29 -20.92
C GLU A 120 -0.14 -6.95 -20.42
N VAL A 121 0.20 -7.28 -19.17
CA VAL A 121 1.55 -7.07 -18.62
C VAL A 121 2.56 -8.05 -19.26
N ARG A 122 2.13 -9.29 -19.53
CA ARG A 122 2.94 -10.31 -20.19
C ARG A 122 3.25 -9.92 -21.65
N GLU A 123 2.26 -9.43 -22.38
CA GLU A 123 2.43 -8.88 -23.73
C GLU A 123 3.32 -7.64 -23.75
N GLY A 124 3.22 -6.79 -22.71
CA GLY A 124 4.06 -5.62 -22.49
C GLY A 124 5.51 -5.92 -22.06
N LYS A 125 5.98 -7.18 -22.15
CA LYS A 125 7.32 -7.62 -21.70
C LYS A 125 7.61 -7.25 -20.24
N GLY A 126 6.59 -7.26 -19.40
CA GLY A 126 6.74 -6.95 -17.99
C GLY A 126 6.61 -5.48 -17.63
N TYR A 127 6.15 -4.60 -18.53
CA TYR A 127 5.66 -3.27 -18.16
C TYR A 127 4.13 -3.31 -18.04
N PRO A 128 3.54 -2.83 -16.92
CA PRO A 128 2.10 -2.76 -16.84
C PRO A 128 1.59 -1.74 -17.87
N PRO A 129 0.52 -2.08 -18.60
CA PRO A 129 -0.11 -1.15 -19.52
C PRO A 129 -0.51 0.13 -18.79
N VAL A 130 -0.26 1.27 -19.44
CA VAL A 130 -0.37 2.61 -18.86
C VAL A 130 -1.77 2.85 -18.28
N VAL A 131 -2.83 2.41 -18.96
CA VAL A 131 -4.23 2.65 -18.55
C VAL A 131 -4.60 1.86 -17.27
N PRO A 132 -4.36 0.55 -17.17
CA PRO A 132 -4.51 -0.19 -15.91
C PRO A 132 -3.64 0.33 -14.76
N LEU A 133 -2.42 0.78 -15.05
CA LEU A 133 -1.55 1.36 -14.04
C LEU A 133 -2.15 2.64 -13.44
N TYR A 134 -2.56 3.58 -14.29
CA TYR A 134 -3.17 4.83 -13.81
C TYR A 134 -4.51 4.59 -13.10
N SER A 135 -5.36 3.72 -13.64
CA SER A 135 -6.66 3.43 -13.00
C SER A 135 -6.52 2.75 -11.64
N THR A 136 -5.54 1.84 -11.49
CA THR A 136 -5.25 1.19 -10.20
C THR A 136 -4.62 2.17 -9.20
N LEU A 137 -3.73 3.05 -9.64
CA LEU A 137 -3.19 4.13 -8.82
C LEU A 137 -4.30 5.08 -8.33
N VAL A 138 -5.18 5.54 -9.22
CA VAL A 138 -6.31 6.42 -8.87
C VAL A 138 -7.28 5.72 -7.91
N ALA A 139 -7.62 4.46 -8.15
CA ALA A 139 -8.47 3.69 -7.24
C ALA A 139 -7.82 3.51 -5.86
N SER A 140 -6.52 3.20 -5.82
CA SER A 140 -5.78 3.07 -4.56
C SER A 140 -5.71 4.39 -3.79
N LEU A 141 -5.54 5.52 -4.49
CA LEU A 141 -5.56 6.85 -3.89
C LEU A 141 -6.94 7.15 -3.27
N ALA A 142 -8.02 6.85 -3.99
CA ALA A 142 -9.37 7.07 -3.51
C ALA A 142 -9.64 6.27 -2.22
N ILE A 143 -9.28 4.97 -2.20
CA ILE A 143 -9.48 4.12 -1.02
C ILE A 143 -8.61 4.60 0.15
N TYR A 144 -7.33 4.86 -0.09
CA TYR A 144 -6.42 5.36 0.94
C TYR A 144 -6.88 6.71 1.51
N SER A 145 -7.38 7.61 0.66
CA SER A 145 -7.92 8.91 1.09
C SER A 145 -9.13 8.76 2.02
N LEU A 146 -9.97 7.75 1.80
CA LEU A 146 -11.10 7.43 2.67
C LEU A 146 -10.63 6.87 4.01
N GLU A 147 -9.69 5.93 4.00
CA GLU A 147 -9.15 5.33 5.23
C GLU A 147 -8.46 6.36 6.13
N VAL A 148 -7.54 7.15 5.56
CA VAL A 148 -6.84 8.20 6.30
C VAL A 148 -7.78 9.36 6.64
N GLY A 149 -8.74 9.68 5.77
CA GLY A 149 -9.73 10.72 6.02
C GLY A 149 -10.63 10.40 7.22
N VAL A 150 -11.13 9.15 7.29
CA VAL A 150 -11.89 8.65 8.44
C VAL A 150 -11.03 8.65 9.70
N GLY A 151 -9.80 8.14 9.62
CA GLY A 151 -8.84 8.17 10.73
C GLY A 151 -8.59 9.59 11.25
N ALA A 152 -8.41 10.56 10.34
CA ALA A 152 -8.12 11.95 10.67
C ALA A 152 -9.33 12.65 11.29
N ALA A 153 -10.54 12.40 10.78
CA ALA A 153 -11.78 12.95 11.32
C ALA A 153 -12.02 12.49 12.78
N VAL A 154 -11.71 11.24 13.09
CA VAL A 154 -11.78 10.70 14.47
C VAL A 154 -10.64 11.26 15.32
N TYR A 155 -9.42 11.32 14.78
CA TYR A 155 -8.25 11.87 15.48
C TYR A 155 -8.41 13.33 15.91
N LEU A 156 -9.10 14.14 15.10
CA LEU A 156 -9.42 15.53 15.41
C LEU A 156 -10.36 15.69 16.61
N LYS A 157 -11.27 14.73 16.83
CA LYS A 157 -12.20 14.75 17.97
C LYS A 157 -11.56 14.16 19.23
N ASN A 158 -10.80 13.08 19.07
CA ASN A 158 -10.11 12.42 20.16
C ASN A 158 -8.88 11.68 19.62
N HIS A 159 -7.69 12.14 20.02
CA HIS A 159 -6.41 11.63 19.52
C HIS A 159 -6.23 10.13 19.77
N THR A 160 -6.62 9.63 20.94
CA THR A 160 -6.54 8.21 21.30
C THR A 160 -7.47 7.33 20.46
N LEU A 161 -8.72 7.78 20.23
CA LEU A 161 -9.66 7.04 19.39
C LEU A 161 -9.23 7.05 17.92
N GLY A 162 -8.63 8.14 17.43
CA GLY A 162 -8.10 8.21 16.06
C GLY A 162 -6.99 7.19 15.81
N ILE A 163 -6.05 7.06 16.76
CA ILE A 163 -4.97 6.05 16.68
C ILE A 163 -5.56 4.63 16.71
N LEU A 164 -6.55 4.38 17.57
CA LEU A 164 -7.20 3.07 17.68
C LEU A 164 -7.95 2.69 16.40
N THR A 165 -8.68 3.64 15.79
CA THR A 165 -9.33 3.45 14.49
C THR A 165 -8.31 3.10 13.40
N LEU A 166 -7.17 3.79 13.36
CA LEU A 166 -6.14 3.50 12.36
C LEU A 166 -5.48 2.14 12.58
N LEU A 167 -5.33 1.72 13.84
CA LEU A 167 -4.84 0.38 14.19
C LEU A 167 -5.82 -0.72 13.73
N VAL A 168 -7.13 -0.50 13.90
CA VAL A 168 -8.16 -1.41 13.38
C VAL A 168 -8.09 -1.47 11.85
N LEU A 169 -7.96 -0.33 11.16
CA LEU A 169 -7.80 -0.27 9.70
C LEU A 169 -6.53 -1.01 9.23
N CYS A 170 -5.42 -0.89 9.95
CA CYS A 170 -4.22 -1.68 9.67
C CYS A 170 -4.50 -3.19 9.74
N GLY A 171 -5.24 -3.64 10.77
CA GLY A 171 -5.64 -5.04 10.91
C GLY A 171 -6.57 -5.52 9.78
N MET A 172 -7.50 -4.66 9.35
CA MET A 172 -8.37 -4.91 8.20
C MET A 172 -7.56 -5.04 6.91
N ASN A 173 -6.62 -4.11 6.66
CA ASN A 173 -5.77 -4.14 5.47
C ASN A 173 -4.83 -5.34 5.46
N TYR A 174 -4.29 -5.75 6.61
CA TYR A 174 -3.53 -6.99 6.72
C TYR A 174 -4.37 -8.23 6.39
N SER A 175 -5.61 -8.28 6.90
CA SER A 175 -6.53 -9.38 6.61
C SER A 175 -6.88 -9.42 5.12
N PHE A 176 -7.15 -8.26 4.52
CA PHE A 176 -7.40 -8.12 3.09
C PHE A 176 -6.19 -8.55 2.24
N TYR A 177 -4.99 -8.14 2.63
CA TYR A 177 -3.74 -8.59 2.02
C TYR A 177 -3.59 -10.12 2.06
N SER A 178 -3.83 -10.73 3.23
CA SER A 178 -3.76 -12.19 3.38
C SER A 178 -4.79 -12.92 2.51
N PHE A 179 -5.97 -12.32 2.34
CA PHE A 179 -7.01 -12.83 1.45
C PHE A 179 -6.60 -12.70 -0.02
N CYS A 180 -6.12 -11.53 -0.45
CA CYS A 180 -5.64 -11.28 -1.82
C CYS A 180 -4.48 -12.20 -2.18
N LEU A 181 -3.58 -12.52 -1.23
CA LEU A 181 -2.52 -13.50 -1.43
C LEU A 181 -3.07 -14.90 -1.75
N LYS A 182 -3.99 -15.41 -0.92
CA LYS A 182 -4.58 -16.74 -1.10
C LYS A 182 -5.42 -16.83 -2.36
N TRP A 183 -6.27 -15.82 -2.58
CA TRP A 183 -7.07 -15.70 -3.79
C TRP A 183 -6.17 -15.61 -5.02
N GLY A 184 -5.12 -14.80 -4.94
CA GLY A 184 -4.21 -14.58 -6.04
C GLY A 184 -3.40 -15.82 -6.42
N ALA A 185 -2.96 -16.60 -5.44
CA ALA A 185 -2.32 -17.90 -5.69
C ALA A 185 -3.25 -18.86 -6.43
N ARG A 186 -4.53 -18.94 -6.02
CA ARG A 186 -5.53 -19.79 -6.69
C ARG A 186 -5.81 -19.36 -8.12
N GLU A 187 -5.97 -18.05 -8.37
CA GLU A 187 -6.24 -17.59 -9.73
C GLU A 187 -5.03 -17.67 -10.65
N PHE A 188 -3.82 -17.52 -10.10
CA PHE A 188 -2.59 -17.77 -10.84
C PHE A 188 -2.49 -19.24 -11.24
N GLU A 189 -2.80 -20.17 -10.33
CA GLU A 189 -2.85 -21.60 -10.65
C GLU A 189 -3.84 -21.95 -11.77
N LYS A 190 -4.98 -21.24 -11.86
CA LYS A 190 -5.98 -21.46 -12.93
C LYS A 190 -5.59 -20.86 -14.28
N ARG A 191 -4.75 -19.81 -14.31
CA ARG A 191 -4.40 -19.07 -15.55
C ARG A 191 -3.12 -19.57 -16.22
N ASP A 192 -2.23 -20.25 -15.48
CA ASP A 192 -0.94 -20.77 -15.97
C ASP A 192 -0.94 -22.30 -16.28
N LEU A 193 -2.13 -22.89 -16.52
CA LEU A 193 -2.46 -24.10 -17.32
C LEU A 193 -3.91 -24.56 -17.06
#